data_AF-A0A7Y7DMY8-F1
#
_entry.id   AF-A0A7Y7DMY8-F1
#
_cell.length_a   1.000
_cell.length_b   1.000
_cell.length_c   1.000
_cell.angle_alpha   90.00
_cell.angle_beta   90.00
_cell.angle_gamma   90.00
#
_symmetry.space_group_name_H-M   'P 1'
#
loop_
_entity.id
_entity.type
_entity.pdbx_description
1 polymer ?
#
loop_
_entity_poly.entity_id
_entity_poly.type
_entity_poly.pdbx_seq_one_letter_code
_entity_poly.pdbx_strand_id
1 'polypeptide(L)'
;MKNAVPHITLQSGHSAIQCRSMVDDEAIAACNHVLTCALVGGHPALPFDDGRWLLTADCDAGNLKATLWAGPWEKREALMTTAVALNPSTSPVLWSELHTIAFRAATNPNRPPTVPWIADALMPRLMNHVTASL
;
A
#
# COMPACT_ATOMS: atom_id res chain seq x y z
N MET A 1 20.11 -11.11 -10.93
CA MET A 1 19.79 -9.68 -10.70
C MET A 1 19.21 -9.54 -9.31
N LYS A 2 19.68 -8.58 -8.51
CA LYS A 2 19.05 -8.28 -7.21
C LYS A 2 17.71 -7.59 -7.51
N ASN A 3 16.60 -8.21 -7.13
CA ASN A 3 15.25 -7.66 -7.28
C ASN A 3 15.09 -6.48 -6.32
N ALA A 4 15.47 -5.30 -6.80
CA ALA A 4 15.38 -4.04 -6.08
C ALA A 4 14.18 -3.25 -6.61
N VAL A 5 13.29 -2.82 -5.71
CA VAL A 5 12.08 -2.10 -6.08
C VAL A 5 12.07 -0.76 -5.34
N PRO A 6 12.00 0.39 -6.04
CA PRO A 6 11.84 1.69 -5.40
C PRO A 6 10.50 1.75 -4.66
N HIS A 7 10.55 2.22 -3.42
CA HIS A 7 9.40 2.44 -2.56
C HIS A 7 9.31 3.92 -2.22
N ILE A 8 8.18 4.54 -2.55
CA ILE A 8 8.00 5.99 -2.49
C ILE A 8 6.85 6.33 -1.55
N THR A 9 7.06 7.26 -0.62
CA THR A 9 5.95 7.86 0.14
C THR A 9 5.51 9.14 -0.55
N LEU A 10 4.26 9.20 -1.04
CA LEU A 10 3.77 10.34 -1.84
C LEU A 10 3.86 11.67 -1.08
N GLN A 11 3.56 11.66 0.22
CA GLN A 11 3.49 12.85 1.07
C GLN A 11 4.83 13.55 1.26
N SER A 12 5.91 12.77 1.41
CA SER A 12 7.25 13.31 1.65
C SER A 12 8.10 13.34 0.38
N GLY A 13 7.72 12.57 -0.65
CA GLY A 13 8.58 12.29 -1.80
C GLY A 13 9.81 11.45 -1.43
N HIS A 14 9.89 10.96 -0.18
CA HIS A 14 10.97 10.10 0.25
C HIS A 14 10.93 8.80 -0.56
N SER A 15 12.11 8.33 -0.96
CA SER A 15 12.25 7.07 -1.66
C SER A 15 13.32 6.22 -1.00
N ALA A 16 13.03 4.93 -0.89
CA ALA A 16 13.96 3.90 -0.44
C ALA A 16 13.98 2.77 -1.48
N ILE A 17 15.04 1.97 -1.49
CA ILE A 17 15.12 0.79 -2.33
C ILE A 17 14.86 -0.44 -1.47
N GLN A 18 13.77 -1.14 -1.76
CA GLN A 18 13.42 -2.39 -1.09
C GLN A 18 14.05 -3.57 -1.82
N CYS A 19 14.67 -4.47 -1.07
CA CYS A 19 15.28 -5.68 -1.61
C CYS A 19 14.63 -6.91 -0.99
N ARG A 20 14.53 -8.02 -1.76
CA ARG A 20 13.99 -9.29 -1.25
C ARG A 20 14.67 -9.78 0.04
N SER A 21 15.97 -9.51 0.19
CA SER A 21 16.74 -9.88 1.39
C SER A 21 16.38 -9.10 2.65
N MET A 22 15.52 -8.07 2.56
CA MET A 22 15.04 -7.26 3.69
C MET A 22 13.69 -7.75 4.21
N VAL A 23 13.12 -8.81 3.61
CA VAL A 23 11.81 -9.34 3.96
C VAL A 23 11.98 -10.80 4.34
N ASP A 24 11.59 -11.15 5.56
CA ASP A 24 11.65 -12.52 6.06
C ASP A 24 10.60 -13.42 5.39
N ASP A 25 10.91 -14.70 5.26
CA ASP A 25 10.01 -15.68 4.63
C ASP A 25 8.69 -15.84 5.41
N GLU A 26 8.75 -15.72 6.74
CA GLU A 26 7.57 -15.71 7.61
C GLU A 26 6.66 -14.51 7.34
N ALA A 27 7.24 -13.33 7.13
CA ALA A 27 6.48 -12.13 6.77
C ALA A 27 5.80 -12.30 5.41
N ILE A 28 6.47 -12.93 4.45
CA ILE A 28 5.88 -13.25 3.14
C ILE A 28 4.71 -14.21 3.29
N ALA A 29 4.86 -15.28 4.07
CA ALA A 29 3.79 -16.25 4.29
C ALA A 29 2.56 -15.60 4.94
N ALA A 30 2.77 -14.76 5.96
CA ALA A 30 1.71 -14.01 6.63
C ALA A 30 0.99 -13.04 5.66
N CYS A 31 1.76 -12.23 4.91
CA CYS A 31 1.21 -11.30 3.95
C CYS A 31 0.47 -11.99 2.80
N ASN A 32 0.96 -13.14 2.32
CA ASN A 32 0.33 -13.89 1.22
C ASN A 32 -1.08 -14.35 1.59
N HIS A 33 -1.26 -14.91 2.79
CA HIS A 33 -2.58 -15.33 3.27
C HIS A 33 -3.55 -14.14 3.34
N VAL A 34 -3.11 -13.04 3.96
CA VAL A 34 -3.90 -11.83 4.16
C VAL A 34 -4.28 -11.18 2.81
N LEU A 35 -3.31 -10.97 1.91
CA LEU A 35 -3.55 -10.36 0.61
C LEU A 35 -4.43 -11.22 -0.29
N THR A 36 -4.23 -12.55 -0.29
CA THR A 36 -5.06 -13.47 -1.09
C THR A 36 -6.52 -13.39 -0.64
N CYS A 37 -6.78 -13.38 0.66
CA CYS A 37 -8.13 -13.24 1.19
C CYS A 37 -8.76 -11.89 0.80
N ALA A 38 -8.02 -10.79 0.94
CA ALA A 38 -8.51 -9.46 0.57
C ALA A 38 -8.80 -9.33 -0.94
N LEU A 39 -7.96 -9.93 -1.80
CA LEU A 39 -8.10 -9.90 -3.25
C LEU A 39 -9.34 -10.63 -3.78
N VAL A 40 -9.82 -11.64 -3.05
CA VAL A 40 -11.09 -12.33 -3.39
C VAL A 40 -12.31 -11.67 -2.75
N GLY A 41 -12.16 -10.45 -2.21
CA GLY A 41 -13.23 -9.69 -1.54
C GLY A 41 -13.50 -10.11 -0.10
N GLY A 42 -12.61 -10.91 0.51
CA GLY A 42 -12.70 -11.30 1.91
C GLY A 42 -12.22 -10.22 2.87
N HIS A 43 -12.40 -10.49 4.17
CA HIS A 43 -11.99 -9.60 5.26
C HIS A 43 -11.00 -10.35 6.18
N PRO A 44 -9.71 -10.42 5.82
CA PRO A 44 -8.74 -11.18 6.58
C PRO A 44 -8.58 -10.61 8.00
N ALA A 45 -8.42 -11.50 8.99
CA ALA A 45 -7.93 -11.09 10.29
C ALA A 45 -6.45 -10.70 10.17
N LEU A 46 -6.10 -9.51 10.63
CA LEU A 46 -4.72 -9.05 10.64
C LEU A 46 -4.03 -9.56 11.93
N PRO A 47 -2.79 -10.07 11.84
CA PRO A 47 -2.17 -10.81 12.94
C PRO A 47 -1.70 -9.95 14.13
N PHE A 48 -1.96 -8.64 14.13
CA PHE A 48 -1.33 -7.68 15.04
C PHE A 48 -2.27 -6.63 15.65
N ASP A 49 -3.59 -6.75 15.50
CA ASP A 49 -4.48 -5.63 15.82
C ASP A 49 -5.75 -5.92 16.61
N ASP A 50 -6.00 -7.16 17.02
CA ASP A 50 -7.23 -7.59 17.69
C ASP A 50 -8.52 -7.21 16.91
N GLY A 51 -8.45 -7.15 15.57
CA GLY A 51 -9.55 -6.77 14.69
C GLY A 51 -9.79 -5.26 14.60
N ARG A 52 -8.84 -4.42 15.02
CA ARG A 52 -8.98 -2.96 14.97
C ARG A 52 -8.80 -2.37 13.58
N TRP A 53 -8.02 -3.02 12.71
CA TRP A 53 -7.79 -2.59 11.34
C TRP A 53 -8.44 -3.55 10.36
N LEU A 54 -8.72 -3.02 9.19
CA LEU A 54 -9.30 -3.77 8.08
C LEU A 54 -8.40 -3.61 6.87
N LEU A 55 -8.39 -4.61 6.00
CA LEU A 55 -7.66 -4.57 4.75
C LEU A 55 -8.60 -4.86 3.59
N THR A 56 -8.53 -4.02 2.56
CA THR A 56 -9.07 -4.33 1.24
C THR A 56 -7.95 -4.34 0.22
N ALA A 57 -8.04 -5.19 -0.80
CA ALA A 57 -7.09 -5.21 -1.89
C ALA A 57 -7.81 -5.42 -3.22
N ASP A 58 -7.25 -4.84 -4.27
CA ASP A 58 -7.67 -5.02 -5.65
C ASP A 58 -6.43 -5.22 -6.52
N CYS A 59 -6.54 -6.06 -7.54
CA CYS A 59 -5.47 -6.30 -8.51
C CYS A 59 -6.04 -6.23 -9.92
N ASP A 60 -5.48 -5.34 -10.72
CA ASP A 60 -5.83 -5.20 -12.13
C ASP A 60 -4.57 -5.14 -12.99
N ALA A 61 -4.58 -5.89 -14.10
CA ALA A 61 -3.50 -5.94 -15.09
C ALA A 61 -2.07 -6.10 -14.53
N GLY A 62 -1.91 -6.80 -13.38
CA GLY A 62 -0.61 -7.01 -12.73
C GLY A 62 -0.17 -5.89 -11.78
N ASN A 63 -1.05 -4.94 -11.48
CA ASN A 63 -0.85 -3.92 -10.47
C ASN A 63 -1.74 -4.21 -9.25
N LEU A 64 -1.21 -4.01 -8.05
CA LEU A 64 -1.92 -4.18 -6.79
C LEU A 64 -2.22 -2.81 -6.19
N LYS A 65 -3.40 -2.67 -5.59
CA LYS A 65 -3.76 -1.58 -4.69
C LYS A 65 -4.35 -2.17 -3.42
N ALA A 66 -3.76 -1.87 -2.27
CA ALA A 66 -4.21 -2.35 -0.97
C ALA A 66 -4.42 -1.16 -0.02
N THR A 67 -5.56 -1.12 0.66
CA THR A 67 -5.91 -0.03 1.59
C THR A 67 -6.12 -0.60 2.99
N LEU A 68 -5.39 -0.02 3.95
CA LEU A 68 -5.58 -0.24 5.38
C LEU A 68 -6.60 0.76 5.91
N TRP A 69 -7.57 0.25 6.69
CA TRP A 69 -8.65 1.05 7.26
C TRP A 69 -8.70 0.92 8.78
N ALA A 70 -9.22 1.94 9.44
CA ALA A 70 -9.55 1.94 10.86
C ALA A 70 -11.06 1.84 11.11
N GLY A 71 -11.43 1.19 12.21
CA GLY A 71 -12.81 1.14 12.68
C GLY A 71 -13.66 0.06 11.99
N PRO A 72 -14.95 -0.04 12.33
CA PRO A 72 -15.84 -1.05 11.76
C PRO A 72 -16.14 -0.77 10.29
N TRP A 73 -16.42 -1.81 9.50
CA TRP A 73 -16.65 -1.71 8.04
C TRP A 73 -17.57 -0.57 7.62
N GLU A 74 -18.66 -0.35 8.33
CA GLU A 74 -19.67 0.67 8.01
C GLU A 74 -19.20 2.12 8.23
N LYS A 75 -18.21 2.32 9.11
CA LYS A 75 -17.66 3.64 9.46
C LYS A 75 -16.15 3.70 9.23
N ARG A 76 -15.65 2.83 8.36
CA ARG A 76 -14.22 2.64 8.19
C ARG A 76 -13.58 3.91 7.62
N GLU A 77 -12.42 4.25 8.14
CA GLU A 77 -11.63 5.38 7.67
C GLU A 77 -10.32 4.89 7.06
N ALA A 78 -10.01 5.32 5.83
CA ALA A 78 -8.74 4.95 5.19
C ALA A 78 -7.57 5.57 5.95
N LEU A 79 -6.54 4.76 6.23
CA LEU A 79 -5.31 5.20 6.88
C LEU A 79 -4.16 5.33 5.89
N MET A 80 -4.02 4.33 5.05
CA MET A 80 -2.95 4.24 4.07
C MET A 80 -3.41 3.40 2.89
N THR A 81 -3.00 3.78 1.69
CA THR A 81 -3.08 2.92 0.51
C THR A 81 -1.69 2.67 -0.03
N THR A 82 -1.31 1.40 -0.12
CA THR A 82 -0.09 0.95 -0.78
C THR A 82 -0.46 0.44 -2.17
N ALA A 83 0.31 0.85 -3.16
CA ALA A 83 0.20 0.34 -4.52
C ALA A 83 1.52 -0.26 -4.99
N VAL A 84 1.42 -1.33 -5.77
CA VAL A 84 2.55 -1.99 -6.42
C VAL A 84 2.27 -2.02 -7.90
N ALA A 85 3.15 -1.43 -8.70
CA ALA A 85 3.04 -1.48 -10.15
C ALA A 85 4.10 -2.38 -10.75
N LEU A 86 3.66 -3.34 -11.56
CA LEU A 86 4.52 -4.22 -12.34
C LEU A 86 4.30 -4.04 -13.85
N ASN A 87 3.15 -3.49 -14.24
CA ASN A 87 2.78 -3.31 -15.64
C ASN A 87 2.99 -1.85 -16.09
N PRO A 88 3.89 -1.59 -17.06
CA PRO A 88 4.19 -0.24 -17.51
C PRO A 88 3.02 0.45 -18.22
N SER A 89 2.10 -0.30 -18.82
CA SER A 89 0.97 0.27 -19.58
C SER A 89 -0.11 0.85 -18.66
N THR A 90 -0.31 0.25 -17.50
CA THR A 90 -1.36 0.65 -16.55
C THR A 90 -0.80 1.38 -15.32
N SER A 91 0.52 1.37 -15.09
CA SER A 91 1.13 2.05 -13.94
C SER A 91 0.87 3.57 -13.88
N PRO A 92 0.82 4.35 -14.99
CA PRO A 92 0.53 5.78 -14.90
C PRO A 92 -0.87 6.08 -14.35
N VAL A 93 -1.85 5.23 -14.66
CA VAL A 93 -3.22 5.37 -14.14
C VAL A 93 -3.23 5.12 -12.64
N LEU A 94 -2.62 4.02 -12.18
CA LEU A 94 -2.50 3.72 -10.75
C LEU A 94 -1.77 4.84 -9.98
N TRP A 95 -0.71 5.40 -10.55
CA TRP A 95 0.01 6.52 -9.95
C TRP A 95 -0.87 7.77 -9.83
N SER A 96 -1.67 8.07 -10.84
CA SER A 96 -2.63 9.17 -10.82
C SER A 96 -3.73 8.93 -9.76
N GLU A 97 -4.26 7.71 -9.67
CA GLU A 97 -5.24 7.33 -8.65
C GLU A 97 -4.69 7.50 -7.23
N LEU A 98 -3.43 7.13 -6.99
CA LEU A 98 -2.81 7.38 -5.68
C LEU A 98 -2.77 8.88 -5.34
N HIS A 99 -2.59 9.75 -6.32
CA HIS A 99 -2.59 11.20 -6.11
C HIS A 99 -3.99 11.77 -5.85
N THR A 100 -5.06 11.11 -6.30
CA THR A 100 -6.43 11.55 -5.97
C THR A 100 -6.81 11.24 -4.53
N ILE A 101 -6.24 10.19 -3.95
CA ILE A 101 -6.48 9.79 -2.55
C ILE A 101 -5.47 10.40 -1.58
N ALA A 102 -4.24 10.67 -2.02
CA ALA A 102 -3.17 11.16 -1.15
C ALA A 102 -3.50 12.55 -0.59
N PHE A 103 -3.40 12.69 0.73
CA PHE A 103 -3.43 14.01 1.35
C PHE A 103 -2.09 14.72 1.14
N ARG A 104 -2.07 15.75 0.28
CA ARG A 104 -0.90 16.60 -0.01
C ARG A 104 0.34 15.81 -0.45
N ALA A 105 0.32 15.32 -1.69
CA ALA A 105 1.50 14.68 -2.29
C ALA A 105 2.61 15.73 -2.58
N ALA A 106 3.86 15.38 -2.24
CA ALA A 106 5.07 16.10 -2.64
C ALA A 106 5.59 15.65 -4.02
N THR A 107 5.10 14.52 -4.53
CA THR A 107 5.42 13.99 -5.87
C THR A 107 4.49 14.54 -6.94
N ASN A 108 4.83 14.34 -8.22
CA ASN A 108 4.05 14.86 -9.34
C ASN A 108 3.16 13.75 -9.96
N PRO A 109 1.83 13.94 -10.07
CA PRO A 109 0.92 12.95 -10.65
C PRO A 109 1.18 12.66 -12.14
N ASN A 110 1.83 13.57 -12.86
CA ASN A 110 2.14 13.43 -14.29
C ASN A 110 3.54 12.87 -14.56
N ARG A 111 4.27 12.46 -13.51
CA ARG A 111 5.62 11.88 -13.62
C ARG A 111 5.72 10.59 -12.81
N PRO A 112 5.05 9.51 -13.26
CA PRO A 112 5.14 8.22 -12.57
C PRO A 112 6.57 7.67 -12.62
N PRO A 113 6.99 6.90 -11.59
CA PRO A 113 8.25 6.15 -11.65
C PRO A 113 8.21 5.07 -12.74
N THR A 114 9.39 4.63 -13.19
CA THR A 114 9.50 3.43 -14.04
C THR A 114 9.18 2.18 -13.22
N VAL A 115 8.41 1.25 -13.78
CA VAL A 115 8.10 -0.04 -13.13
C VAL A 115 9.36 -0.92 -13.01
N PRO A 116 9.46 -1.81 -11.99
CA PRO A 116 8.51 -1.94 -10.89
C PRO A 116 8.65 -0.81 -9.87
N TRP A 117 7.56 -0.46 -9.18
CA TRP A 117 7.60 0.45 -8.04
C TRP A 117 6.55 0.10 -6.98
N ILE A 118 6.83 0.51 -5.74
CA ILE A 118 5.89 0.51 -4.62
C ILE A 118 5.66 1.96 -4.21
N ALA A 119 4.42 2.32 -3.91
CA ALA A 119 4.13 3.66 -3.41
C ALA A 119 3.06 3.66 -2.33
N ASP A 120 3.26 4.48 -1.30
CA ASP A 120 2.30 4.68 -0.21
C ASP A 120 1.68 6.07 -0.30
N ALA A 121 0.35 6.10 -0.27
CA ALA A 121 -0.44 7.28 -0.01
C ALA A 121 -0.96 7.23 1.43
N LEU A 122 -0.46 8.14 2.27
CA LEU A 122 -0.91 8.31 3.66
C LEU A 122 -2.15 9.22 3.73
N MET A 123 -3.12 8.85 4.57
CA MET A 123 -4.33 9.65 4.79
C MET A 123 -4.16 10.55 6.02
N PRO A 124 -4.89 11.69 6.12
CA PRO A 124 -4.71 12.63 7.23
C PRO A 124 -4.92 11.98 8.61
N ARG A 125 -5.86 11.03 8.66
CA ARG A 125 -6.25 10.32 9.87
C ARG A 125 -5.18 9.38 10.38
N LEU A 126 -4.21 8.97 9.55
CA LEU A 126 -3.07 8.17 10.00
C LEU A 126 -2.42 8.82 11.22
N MET A 127 -2.26 10.15 11.22
CA MET A 127 -1.67 10.92 12.34
C MET A 127 -2.45 10.79 13.66
N ASN A 128 -3.75 10.52 13.62
CA ASN A 128 -4.56 10.29 14.83
C ASN A 128 -4.43 8.86 15.35
N HIS A 129 -3.90 7.95 14.54
CA HIS A 129 -3.67 6.55 14.87
C HIS A 129 -2.18 6.22 15.08
N VAL A 130 -1.28 7.22 14.95
CA VAL A 130 0.12 7.13 15.40
C VAL A 130 0.14 7.21 16.93
N THR A 131 -0.34 6.14 17.58
CA THR A 131 -0.15 5.89 19.02
C THR A 131 0.63 4.59 19.27
N ALA A 132 1.12 3.93 18.22
CA ALA A 132 2.10 2.86 18.35
C ALA A 132 3.49 3.45 18.05
N SER A 133 4.18 3.88 19.09
CA SER A 133 5.61 4.17 19.05
C SER A 133 6.38 2.95 18.55
N LEU A 134 7.46 3.23 17.81
CA LEU A 134 8.60 2.33 17.57
C LEU A 134 9.03 1.59 18.85
#